data_AF-A0A6N9GWU0-F1
#
_entry.id   AF-A0A6N9GWU0-F1
#
_cell.length_a   1.000
_cell.length_b   1.000
_cell.length_c   1.000
_cell.angle_alpha   90.00
_cell.angle_beta   90.00
_cell.angle_gamma   90.00
#
_symmetry.space_group_name_H-M   'P 1'
#
loop_
_entity.id
_entity.type
_entity.pdbx_description
1 polymer ?
#
loop_
_entity_poly.entity_id
_entity_poly.type
_entity_poly.pdbx_seq_one_letter_code
_entity_poly.pdbx_strand_id
1 'polypeptide(L)'
;MLPWLLLLVVGNLFLIWPPLEGDATLLRWTWMFTAHTAFVLPFVLFAAGVALTRRLGYSRQIFRVGALVGISVVAASYLLGSWLAPELDDRYLATLGIEMEDTRRFGARTPVGVVRNLRFVEANPPEEYGLRASTPHRFPPNVLRWALHSPVAVAVFGLFNVVIGILSAELTIALARGSRRNARIVIGVLGGMAFYGCYLLAGPMEPFLQDGTTRSGVASAWAPLVLPAAECLILGYLVRRRRYG
;
A
#
# COMPACT_ATOMS: atom_id res chain seq x y z
N MET A 1 -17.47 -10.79 0.95
CA MET A 1 -16.25 -9.97 0.98
C MET A 1 -15.19 -10.61 1.85
N LEU A 2 -15.52 -11.05 3.07
CA LEU A 2 -14.62 -11.85 3.91
C LEU A 2 -13.88 -13.00 3.19
N PRO A 3 -14.51 -13.84 2.34
CA PRO A 3 -13.86 -15.04 1.82
C PRO A 3 -12.68 -14.79 0.87
N TRP A 4 -12.68 -13.66 0.15
CA TRP A 4 -11.65 -13.33 -0.85
C TRP A 4 -10.54 -12.44 -0.28
N LEU A 5 -10.87 -11.54 0.65
CA LEU A 5 -9.88 -10.91 1.52
C LEU A 5 -9.16 -11.98 2.35
N LEU A 6 -9.89 -12.97 2.86
CA LEU A 6 -9.30 -14.18 3.42
C LEU A 6 -8.46 -14.90 2.38
N LEU A 7 -8.92 -15.20 1.16
CA LEU A 7 -8.08 -15.90 0.17
C LEU A 7 -6.78 -15.17 -0.22
N LEU A 8 -6.76 -13.83 -0.23
CA LEU A 8 -5.53 -13.05 -0.46
C LEU A 8 -4.61 -12.99 0.77
N VAL A 9 -5.19 -12.86 1.96
CA VAL A 9 -4.47 -12.86 3.25
C VAL A 9 -3.96 -14.26 3.61
N VAL A 10 -4.86 -15.24 3.60
CA VAL A 10 -4.64 -16.67 3.83
C VAL A 10 -3.79 -17.26 2.70
N GLY A 11 -4.02 -16.91 1.44
CA GLY A 11 -3.20 -17.39 0.32
C GLY A 11 -1.74 -16.95 0.42
N ASN A 12 -1.47 -15.69 0.79
CA ASN A 12 -0.11 -15.24 1.10
C ASN A 12 0.44 -15.88 2.38
N LEU A 13 -0.37 -16.03 3.43
CA LEU A 13 0.05 -16.70 4.67
C LEU A 13 0.42 -18.18 4.45
N PHE A 14 -0.26 -18.89 3.54
CA PHE A 14 0.05 -20.28 3.20
C PHE A 14 1.26 -20.42 2.27
N LEU A 15 1.50 -19.46 1.36
CA LEU A 15 2.66 -19.49 0.46
C LEU A 15 3.98 -19.12 1.16
N ILE A 16 3.91 -18.38 2.27
CA ILE A 16 5.07 -17.90 3.03
C ILE A 16 5.13 -18.56 4.42
N TRP A 17 4.44 -19.70 4.61
CA TRP A 17 4.40 -20.43 5.88
C TRP A 17 5.81 -20.96 6.22
N PRO A 18 6.48 -20.45 7.26
CA PRO A 18 7.82 -20.93 7.59
C PRO A 18 7.75 -22.25 8.37
N PRO A 19 8.76 -23.12 8.26
CA PRO A 19 8.89 -24.27 9.15
C PRO A 19 9.00 -23.81 10.62
N LEU A 20 8.40 -24.60 11.52
CA LEU A 20 8.30 -24.30 12.95
C LEU A 20 9.64 -24.58 13.65
N GLU A 21 10.40 -23.54 13.96
CA GLU A 21 11.54 -23.62 14.90
C GLU A 21 11.48 -22.53 15.99
N GLY A 22 11.51 -22.97 17.25
CA GLY A 22 11.97 -22.26 18.45
C GLY A 22 11.37 -20.88 18.79
N ASP A 23 12.22 -19.85 18.93
CA ASP A 23 11.83 -18.53 19.49
C ASP A 23 11.89 -17.39 18.45
N ALA A 24 12.72 -17.52 17.42
CA ALA A 24 12.78 -16.59 16.29
C ALA A 24 11.47 -16.60 15.47
N THR A 25 10.63 -17.62 15.66
CA THR A 25 9.32 -17.74 15.03
C THR A 25 8.34 -16.69 15.53
N LEU A 26 8.22 -16.39 16.84
CA LEU A 26 7.19 -15.45 17.32
C LEU A 26 7.43 -14.01 16.81
N LEU A 27 8.69 -13.56 16.82
CA LEU A 27 9.06 -12.25 16.34
C LEU A 27 8.88 -12.14 14.82
N ARG A 28 9.27 -13.18 14.07
CA ARG A 28 9.00 -13.31 12.63
C ARG A 28 7.50 -13.30 12.33
N TRP A 29 6.71 -14.05 13.08
CA TRP A 29 5.24 -14.09 12.96
C TRP A 29 4.64 -12.71 13.20
N THR A 30 5.06 -12.03 14.26
CA THR A 30 4.57 -10.69 14.61
C THR A 30 4.94 -9.68 13.53
N TRP A 31 6.18 -9.73 13.03
CA TRP A 31 6.62 -8.90 11.91
C TRP A 31 5.78 -9.16 10.66
N MET A 32 5.65 -10.42 10.22
CA MET A 32 4.87 -10.79 9.04
C MET A 32 3.42 -10.37 9.19
N PHE A 33 2.78 -10.67 10.33
CA PHE A 33 1.40 -10.28 10.60
C PHE A 33 1.21 -8.77 10.55
N THR A 34 2.15 -8.02 11.14
CA THR A 34 2.13 -6.55 11.14
C THR A 34 2.25 -6.00 9.72
N ALA A 35 3.21 -6.50 8.93
CA ALA A 35 3.43 -6.07 7.55
C ALA A 35 2.21 -6.38 6.65
N HIS A 36 1.64 -7.57 6.79
CA HIS A 36 0.44 -7.97 6.05
C HIS A 36 -0.79 -7.16 6.48
N THR A 37 -0.97 -6.92 7.77
CA THR A 37 -2.07 -6.10 8.29
C THR A 37 -1.97 -4.68 7.75
N ALA A 38 -0.77 -4.07 7.83
CA ALA A 38 -0.52 -2.76 7.26
C ALA A 38 -0.93 -2.69 5.77
N PHE A 39 -0.57 -3.72 5.01
CA PHE A 39 -0.88 -3.81 3.58
C PHE A 39 -2.38 -4.04 3.30
N VAL A 40 -3.09 -4.81 4.11
CA VAL A 40 -4.49 -5.22 3.87
C VAL A 40 -5.49 -4.14 4.29
N LEU A 41 -5.19 -3.35 5.33
CA LEU A 41 -6.08 -2.33 5.88
C LEU A 41 -6.65 -1.34 4.82
N PRO A 42 -5.86 -0.80 3.87
CA PRO A 42 -6.37 0.02 2.78
C PRO A 42 -7.46 -0.65 1.92
N PHE A 43 -7.48 -1.97 1.80
CA PHE A 43 -8.48 -2.70 1.02
C PHE A 43 -9.79 -2.91 1.82
N VAL A 44 -9.69 -3.03 3.14
CA VAL A 44 -10.86 -3.13 4.04
C VAL A 44 -11.70 -1.85 3.98
N LEU A 45 -11.07 -0.71 3.68
CA LEU A 45 -11.74 0.58 3.56
C LEU A 45 -12.80 0.63 2.45
N PHE A 46 -12.67 -0.16 1.39
CA PHE A 46 -13.75 -0.33 0.41
C PHE A 46 -15.00 -0.92 1.07
N ALA A 47 -14.84 -1.99 1.85
CA ALA A 47 -15.95 -2.62 2.56
C ALA A 47 -16.57 -1.66 3.58
N ALA A 48 -15.74 -0.84 4.25
CA ALA A 48 -16.20 0.21 5.15
C ALA A 48 -17.07 1.25 4.41
N GLY A 49 -16.64 1.74 3.24
CA GLY A 49 -17.44 2.65 2.41
C GLY A 49 -18.81 2.06 2.01
N VAL A 50 -18.82 0.77 1.63
CA VAL A 50 -20.06 0.05 1.31
C VAL A 50 -20.98 -0.07 2.54
N ALA A 51 -20.41 -0.37 3.71
CA ALA A 51 -21.15 -0.53 4.96
C ALA A 51 -21.72 0.81 5.47
N LEU A 52 -20.94 1.89 5.39
CA LEU A 52 -21.37 3.24 5.74
C LEU A 52 -22.58 3.67 4.90
N THR A 53 -22.60 3.35 3.61
CA THR A 53 -23.73 3.66 2.72
C THR A 53 -25.01 2.97 3.14
N ARG A 54 -24.93 1.76 3.69
CA ARG A 54 -26.11 1.04 4.22
C ARG A 54 -26.62 1.63 5.53
N ARG A 55 -25.73 2.17 6.37
CA ARG A 55 -26.05 2.70 7.70
C ARG A 55 -26.55 4.14 7.66
N LEU A 56 -25.90 4.99 6.87
CA LEU A 56 -26.09 6.45 6.88
C LEU A 56 -26.88 6.99 5.68
N GLY A 57 -27.19 6.13 4.71
CA GLY A 57 -27.84 6.54 3.45
C GLY A 57 -27.03 7.57 2.66
N TYR A 58 -27.72 8.31 1.78
CA TYR A 58 -27.11 9.32 0.90
C TYR A 58 -27.04 10.71 1.54
N SER A 59 -26.45 10.79 2.73
CA SER A 59 -26.27 12.05 3.45
C SER A 59 -24.87 12.63 3.21
N ARG A 60 -24.72 13.97 3.31
CA ARG A 60 -23.38 14.61 3.32
C ARG A 60 -22.49 14.07 4.46
N GLN A 61 -23.10 13.54 5.52
CA GLN A 61 -22.43 12.96 6.67
C GLN A 61 -21.64 11.68 6.30
N ILE A 62 -22.04 10.95 5.26
CA ILE A 62 -21.32 9.74 4.83
C ILE A 62 -19.88 10.03 4.44
N PHE A 63 -19.63 11.15 3.75
CA PHE A 63 -18.29 11.53 3.32
C PHE A 63 -17.45 12.01 4.50
N ARG A 64 -18.05 12.69 5.49
CA ARG A 64 -17.34 13.10 6.72
C ARG A 64 -16.92 11.89 7.55
N VAL A 65 -17.85 10.97 7.82
CA VAL A 65 -17.56 9.74 8.58
C VAL A 65 -16.62 8.85 7.79
N GLY A 66 -16.81 8.73 6.47
CA GLY A 66 -15.92 8.00 5.58
C GLY A 66 -14.50 8.56 5.59
N ALA A 67 -14.33 9.88 5.55
CA ALA A 67 -13.02 10.52 5.65
C ALA A 67 -12.36 10.24 7.01
N LEU A 68 -13.09 10.36 8.12
CA LEU A 68 -12.56 10.05 9.46
C LEU A 68 -12.12 8.59 9.57
N VAL A 69 -12.98 7.63 9.17
CA VAL A 69 -12.64 6.21 9.17
C VAL A 69 -11.44 5.93 8.26
N GLY A 70 -11.43 6.54 7.06
CA GLY A 70 -10.35 6.45 6.11
C GLY A 70 -9.03 6.90 6.73
N ILE A 71 -8.98 8.14 7.27
CA ILE A 71 -7.78 8.71 7.88
C ILE A 71 -7.29 7.84 9.05
N SER A 72 -8.17 7.39 9.93
CA SER A 72 -7.78 6.57 11.09
C SER A 72 -7.17 5.22 10.68
N VAL A 73 -7.80 4.51 9.74
CA VAL A 73 -7.30 3.22 9.26
C VAL A 73 -6.02 3.38 8.46
N VAL A 74 -5.92 4.46 7.68
CA VAL A 74 -4.73 4.82 6.92
C VAL A 74 -3.56 5.16 7.84
N ALA A 75 -3.80 5.93 8.90
CA ALA A 75 -2.78 6.22 9.91
C ALA A 75 -2.30 4.94 10.61
N ALA A 76 -3.22 4.04 10.98
CA ALA A 76 -2.87 2.74 11.54
C ALA A 76 -2.04 1.90 10.56
N SER A 77 -2.47 1.80 9.30
CA SER A 77 -1.74 1.11 8.23
C SER A 77 -0.32 1.67 8.05
N TYR A 78 -0.19 3.00 8.02
CA TYR A 78 1.11 3.67 7.91
C TYR A 78 2.02 3.37 9.12
N LEU A 79 1.49 3.44 10.35
CA LEU A 79 2.25 3.15 11.57
C LEU A 79 2.70 1.69 11.61
N LEU A 80 1.81 0.76 11.27
CA LEU A 80 2.14 -0.67 11.22
C LEU A 80 3.20 -0.95 10.14
N GLY A 81 3.05 -0.39 8.95
CA GLY A 81 3.91 -0.70 7.80
C GLY A 81 5.24 0.06 7.78
N SER A 82 5.27 1.30 8.25
CA SER A 82 6.46 2.17 8.17
C SER A 82 7.25 2.21 9.47
N TRP A 83 6.64 1.89 10.61
CA TRP A 83 7.33 1.91 11.90
C TRP A 83 7.42 0.51 12.51
N LEU A 84 6.26 -0.09 12.85
CA LEU A 84 6.26 -1.31 13.65
C LEU A 84 6.86 -2.50 12.89
N ALA A 85 6.50 -2.71 11.62
CA ALA A 85 7.05 -3.81 10.82
C ALA A 85 8.58 -3.69 10.62
N PRO A 86 9.14 -2.52 10.20
CA PRO A 86 10.58 -2.35 10.08
C PRO A 86 11.35 -2.57 11.40
N GLU A 87 10.80 -2.13 12.53
CA GLU A 87 11.39 -2.33 13.86
C GLU A 87 11.39 -3.81 14.27
N LEU A 88 10.28 -4.52 14.03
CA LEU A 88 10.20 -5.96 14.33
C LEU A 88 11.13 -6.78 13.45
N ASP A 89 11.26 -6.42 12.18
CA ASP A 89 12.22 -7.02 11.24
C ASP A 89 13.67 -6.79 11.70
N ASP A 90 14.00 -5.59 12.17
CA ASP A 90 15.33 -5.27 12.71
C ASP A 90 15.68 -6.12 13.93
N ARG A 91 14.75 -6.21 14.87
CA ARG A 91 14.92 -7.07 16.05
C ARG A 91 15.02 -8.54 15.65
N TYR A 92 14.24 -8.99 14.67
CA TYR A 92 14.31 -10.37 14.18
C TYR A 92 15.68 -10.69 13.61
N LEU A 93 16.21 -9.86 12.71
CA LEU A 93 17.53 -10.08 12.14
C LEU A 93 18.65 -10.01 13.20
N ALA A 94 18.51 -9.13 14.21
CA ALA A 94 19.44 -9.07 15.33
C ALA A 94 19.49 -10.39 16.12
N THR A 95 18.36 -11.09 16.29
CA THR A 95 18.33 -12.41 16.93
C THR A 95 19.04 -13.50 16.13
N LEU A 96 19.20 -13.33 14.81
CA LEU A 96 19.91 -14.27 13.94
C LEU A 96 21.42 -14.05 13.91
N GLY A 97 21.94 -13.04 14.62
CA GLY A 97 23.38 -12.72 14.63
C GLY A 97 23.93 -12.29 13.27
N ILE A 98 23.05 -11.84 12.36
CA ILE A 98 23.46 -11.30 11.06
C ILE A 98 24.13 -9.95 11.33
N GLU A 99 25.45 -9.84 11.11
CA GLU A 99 26.16 -8.56 11.20
C GLU A 99 25.56 -7.58 10.17
N MET A 100 24.89 -6.54 10.68
CA MET A 100 24.09 -5.61 9.87
C MET A 100 24.80 -4.28 9.56
N GLU A 101 26.10 -4.15 9.85
CA GLU A 101 26.84 -2.89 9.72
C GLU A 101 26.76 -2.30 8.29
N ASP A 102 26.87 -3.14 7.26
CA ASP A 102 26.83 -2.67 5.87
C ASP A 102 25.42 -2.44 5.31
N THR A 103 24.39 -3.10 5.86
CA THR A 103 23.00 -3.02 5.33
C THR A 103 22.06 -2.11 6.14
N ARG A 104 22.39 -1.80 7.40
CA ARG A 104 21.55 -0.99 8.31
C ARG A 104 22.35 -0.01 9.19
N ARG A 105 23.35 0.66 8.61
CA ARG A 105 24.14 1.72 9.28
C ARG A 105 23.32 2.77 10.05
N PHE A 106 22.07 3.01 9.66
CA PHE A 106 21.17 4.00 10.29
C PHE A 106 20.02 3.40 11.13
N GLY A 107 20.11 2.11 11.46
CA GLY A 107 19.07 1.35 12.18
C GLY A 107 17.95 0.84 11.28
N ALA A 108 16.81 0.50 11.90
CA ALA A 108 15.62 0.03 11.20
C ALA A 108 15.18 0.97 10.06
N ARG A 109 14.60 0.41 9.00
CA ARG A 109 14.11 1.14 7.81
C ARG A 109 12.81 1.92 8.06
N THR A 110 12.74 2.64 9.19
CA THR A 110 11.68 3.59 9.51
C THR A 110 11.84 4.86 8.68
N PRO A 111 10.82 5.74 8.59
CA PRO A 111 10.94 7.02 7.90
C PRO A 111 12.17 7.83 8.35
N VAL A 112 12.48 7.81 9.65
CA VAL A 112 13.66 8.49 10.20
C VAL A 112 14.95 7.83 9.72
N GLY A 113 15.03 6.49 9.75
CA GLY A 113 16.18 5.74 9.26
C GLY A 113 16.43 5.96 7.76
N VAL A 114 15.37 5.95 6.94
CA VAL A 114 15.42 6.19 5.50
C VAL A 114 15.88 7.63 5.20
N VAL A 115 15.38 8.64 5.92
CA VAL A 115 15.82 10.04 5.74
C VAL A 115 17.28 10.22 6.14
N ARG A 116 17.74 9.61 7.22
CA ARG A 116 19.15 9.64 7.63
C ARG A 116 20.05 9.00 6.58
N ASN A 117 19.64 7.84 6.06
CA ASN A 117 20.36 7.15 5.00
C ASN A 117 20.41 7.99 3.71
N LEU A 118 19.28 8.58 3.31
CA LEU A 118 19.21 9.45 2.15
C LEU A 118 20.17 10.64 2.27
N ARG A 119 20.18 11.32 3.42
CA ARG A 119 21.10 12.45 3.67
C ARG A 119 22.56 12.02 3.66
N PHE A 120 22.87 10.84 4.22
CA PHE A 120 24.22 10.32 4.21
C PHE A 120 24.71 10.01 2.79
N VAL A 121 23.87 9.35 1.99
CA VAL A 121 24.16 9.03 0.58
C VAL A 121 24.27 10.30 -0.26
N GLU A 122 23.46 11.33 -0.01
CA GLU A 122 23.55 12.62 -0.69
C GLU A 122 24.83 13.39 -0.31
N ALA A 123 25.30 13.27 0.94
CA ALA A 123 26.53 13.92 1.42
C ALA A 123 27.82 13.14 1.07
N ASN A 124 27.72 11.82 0.95
CA ASN A 124 28.81 10.91 0.62
C ASN A 124 28.36 10.04 -0.55
N PRO A 125 28.19 10.63 -1.75
CA PRO A 125 27.88 9.84 -2.93
C PRO A 125 29.06 8.89 -3.12
N PRO A 126 28.85 7.56 -3.12
CA PRO A 126 30.01 6.70 -3.15
C PRO A 126 30.73 6.79 -4.51
N GLU A 127 31.94 6.23 -4.63
CA GLU A 127 32.79 6.49 -5.81
C GLU A 127 32.24 5.92 -7.13
N GLU A 128 31.39 4.89 -7.06
CA GLU A 128 30.71 4.29 -8.22
C GLU A 128 29.55 5.16 -8.79
N TYR A 129 29.27 6.33 -8.20
CA TYR A 129 28.02 7.07 -8.40
C TYR A 129 28.24 8.33 -9.25
N GLY A 130 28.23 8.15 -10.57
CA GLY A 130 28.31 9.24 -11.54
C GLY A 130 26.98 9.52 -12.25
N LEU A 131 26.72 10.79 -12.60
CA LEU A 131 25.62 11.21 -13.50
C LEU A 131 25.86 10.81 -14.98
N ARG A 132 26.76 9.85 -15.26
CA ARG A 132 27.16 9.48 -16.62
C ARG A 132 26.24 8.38 -17.15
N ALA A 133 25.68 8.59 -18.35
CA ALA A 133 24.79 7.65 -19.04
C ALA A 133 25.44 6.30 -19.41
N SER A 134 26.76 6.17 -19.28
CA SER A 134 27.54 4.99 -19.69
C SER A 134 27.61 3.86 -18.66
N THR A 135 27.09 4.07 -17.44
CA THR A 135 27.16 3.10 -16.33
C THR A 135 25.84 3.11 -15.54
N PRO A 136 24.78 2.43 -16.01
CA PRO A 136 23.43 2.54 -15.45
C PRO A 136 23.21 1.82 -14.11
N HIS A 137 24.15 1.00 -13.65
CA HIS A 137 23.98 0.33 -12.36
C HIS A 137 24.20 1.31 -11.20
N ARG A 138 23.09 1.58 -10.47
CA ARG A 138 22.99 1.93 -9.03
C ARG A 138 22.59 3.39 -8.72
N PHE A 139 21.29 3.67 -8.74
CA PHE A 139 20.61 4.86 -8.19
C PHE A 139 20.02 4.63 -6.77
N PRO A 140 20.79 4.67 -5.67
CA PRO A 140 20.25 4.51 -4.32
C PRO A 140 19.29 5.63 -3.86
N PRO A 141 19.41 6.93 -4.28
CA PRO A 141 18.51 7.96 -3.78
C PRO A 141 17.06 7.74 -4.23
N ASN A 142 16.86 7.21 -5.44
CA ASN A 142 15.51 7.00 -5.97
C ASN A 142 14.80 5.84 -5.27
N VAL A 143 15.52 4.78 -4.90
CA VAL A 143 14.95 3.68 -4.09
C VAL A 143 14.59 4.18 -2.69
N LEU A 144 15.45 4.99 -2.06
CA LEU A 144 15.18 5.58 -0.75
C LEU A 144 14.02 6.58 -0.78
N ARG A 145 13.93 7.41 -1.83
CA ARG A 145 12.79 8.31 -2.07
C ARG A 145 11.51 7.52 -2.31
N TRP A 146 11.55 6.47 -3.12
CA TRP A 146 10.42 5.57 -3.30
C TRP A 146 9.97 4.97 -1.96
N ALA A 147 10.90 4.44 -1.15
CA ALA A 147 10.61 3.85 0.16
C ALA A 147 10.02 4.87 1.17
N LEU A 148 10.38 6.15 1.04
CA LEU A 148 9.80 7.22 1.87
C LEU A 148 8.36 7.56 1.45
N HIS A 149 8.08 7.56 0.14
CA HIS A 149 6.79 7.98 -0.40
C HIS A 149 5.79 6.82 -0.54
N SER A 150 6.25 5.59 -0.73
CA SER A 150 5.38 4.46 -1.02
C SER A 150 4.39 4.13 0.10
N PRO A 151 4.74 4.20 1.40
CA PRO A 151 3.75 3.97 2.45
C PRO A 151 2.69 5.07 2.49
N VAL A 152 3.06 6.31 2.14
CA VAL A 152 2.12 7.44 2.03
C VAL A 152 1.18 7.25 0.82
N ALA A 153 1.70 6.76 -0.30
CA ALA A 153 0.87 6.48 -1.47
C ALA A 153 -0.14 5.35 -1.17
N VAL A 154 0.28 4.26 -0.53
CA VAL A 154 -0.61 3.17 -0.09
C VAL A 154 -1.67 3.67 0.91
N ALA A 155 -1.28 4.57 1.79
CA ALA A 155 -2.18 5.29 2.69
C ALA A 155 -3.26 6.08 1.90
N VAL A 156 -2.85 6.90 0.93
CA VAL A 156 -3.78 7.69 0.10
C VAL A 156 -4.70 6.79 -0.73
N PHE A 157 -4.21 5.64 -1.21
CA PHE A 157 -5.05 4.63 -1.86
C PHE A 157 -6.19 4.15 -0.96
N GLY A 158 -5.94 3.96 0.34
CA GLY A 158 -6.98 3.64 1.31
C GLY A 158 -8.13 4.66 1.34
N LEU A 159 -7.82 5.96 1.24
CA LEU A 159 -8.83 7.02 1.17
C LEU A 159 -9.67 6.93 -0.10
N PHE A 160 -9.03 6.67 -1.25
CA PHE A 160 -9.75 6.42 -2.49
C PHE A 160 -10.67 5.20 -2.36
N ASN A 161 -10.20 4.10 -1.76
CA ASN A 161 -11.02 2.90 -1.57
C ASN A 161 -12.28 3.15 -0.76
N VAL A 162 -12.25 4.00 0.27
CA VAL A 162 -13.49 4.39 0.97
C VAL A 162 -14.48 5.03 0.01
N VAL A 163 -14.01 5.99 -0.79
CA VAL A 163 -14.84 6.74 -1.74
C VAL A 163 -15.38 5.81 -2.83
N ILE A 164 -14.53 4.97 -3.42
CA ILE A 164 -14.93 3.93 -4.39
C ILE A 164 -15.98 3.01 -3.78
N GLY A 165 -15.81 2.58 -2.52
CA GLY A 165 -16.78 1.75 -1.81
C GLY A 165 -18.15 2.43 -1.64
N ILE A 166 -18.17 3.73 -1.31
CA ILE A 166 -19.40 4.53 -1.23
C ILE A 166 -20.08 4.63 -2.60
N LEU A 167 -19.34 5.04 -3.63
CA LEU A 167 -19.87 5.22 -4.98
C LEU A 167 -20.35 3.90 -5.60
N SER A 168 -19.61 2.81 -5.39
CA SER A 168 -19.99 1.45 -5.80
C SER A 168 -21.28 1.00 -5.12
N ALA A 169 -21.42 1.27 -3.82
CA ALA A 169 -22.64 0.92 -3.09
C ALA A 169 -23.85 1.68 -3.63
N GLU A 170 -23.66 2.94 -4.01
CA GLU A 170 -24.69 3.76 -4.62
C GLU A 170 -25.11 3.26 -6.00
N LEU A 171 -24.14 3.08 -6.90
CA LEU A 171 -24.38 2.67 -8.27
C LEU A 171 -25.13 1.33 -8.35
N THR A 172 -24.83 0.42 -7.43
CA THR A 172 -25.37 -0.95 -7.41
C THR A 172 -26.65 -1.12 -6.61
N ILE A 173 -27.21 -0.06 -5.99
CA ILE A 173 -28.38 -0.21 -5.09
C ILE A 173 -29.64 -0.74 -5.79
N ALA A 174 -29.82 -0.45 -7.08
CA ALA A 174 -30.99 -0.92 -7.84
C ALA A 174 -30.85 -2.37 -8.33
N LEU A 175 -29.66 -2.97 -8.24
CA LEU A 175 -29.44 -4.33 -8.70
C LEU A 175 -30.05 -5.36 -7.73
N ALA A 176 -30.48 -6.49 -8.28
CA ALA A 176 -30.87 -7.68 -7.51
C ALA A 176 -29.75 -8.11 -6.55
N ARG A 177 -30.09 -8.77 -5.43
CA ARG A 177 -29.16 -9.06 -4.33
C ARG A 177 -27.88 -9.79 -4.78
N GLY A 178 -28.01 -10.77 -5.69
CA GLY A 178 -26.88 -11.50 -6.27
C GLY A 178 -25.99 -10.61 -7.12
N SER A 179 -26.56 -9.96 -8.14
CA SER A 179 -25.84 -9.06 -9.05
C SER A 179 -25.19 -7.88 -8.33
N ARG A 180 -25.85 -7.32 -7.31
CA ARG A 180 -25.31 -6.27 -6.44
C ARG A 180 -24.05 -6.72 -5.70
N ARG A 181 -24.07 -7.93 -5.15
CA ARG A 181 -22.92 -8.51 -4.45
C ARG A 181 -21.77 -8.73 -5.43
N ASN A 182 -22.05 -9.32 -6.58
CA ASN A 182 -21.03 -9.63 -7.58
C ASN A 182 -20.40 -8.36 -8.15
N ALA A 183 -21.20 -7.35 -8.52
CA ALA A 183 -20.69 -6.08 -9.02
C ALA A 183 -19.76 -5.38 -8.01
N ARG A 184 -20.15 -5.31 -6.73
CA ARG A 184 -19.30 -4.72 -5.68
C ARG A 184 -18.00 -5.49 -5.46
N ILE A 185 -18.06 -6.82 -5.55
CA ILE A 185 -16.86 -7.65 -5.45
C ILE A 185 -15.93 -7.41 -6.64
N VAL A 186 -16.47 -7.42 -7.86
CA VAL A 186 -15.69 -7.20 -9.08
C VAL A 186 -15.01 -5.84 -9.03
N ILE A 187 -15.73 -4.77 -8.69
CA ILE A 187 -15.17 -3.43 -8.55
C ILE A 187 -14.04 -3.42 -7.50
N GLY A 188 -14.31 -3.88 -6.27
CA GLY A 188 -13.31 -3.84 -5.21
C GLY A 188 -12.09 -4.72 -5.45
N VAL A 189 -12.28 -5.93 -6.01
CA VAL A 189 -11.17 -6.87 -6.28
C VAL A 189 -10.36 -6.42 -7.48
N LEU A 190 -10.98 -6.07 -8.61
CA LEU A 190 -10.26 -5.65 -9.79
C LEU A 190 -9.56 -4.29 -9.58
N GLY A 191 -10.23 -3.33 -8.94
CA GLY A 191 -9.60 -2.05 -8.60
C GLY A 191 -8.40 -2.24 -7.65
N GLY A 192 -8.55 -3.10 -6.64
CA GLY A 192 -7.46 -3.44 -5.73
C GLY A 192 -6.29 -4.17 -6.40
N MET A 193 -6.57 -5.17 -7.23
CA MET A 193 -5.56 -5.90 -7.99
C MET A 193 -4.84 -5.01 -8.99
N ALA A 194 -5.56 -4.12 -9.67
CA ALA A 194 -4.98 -3.23 -10.66
C ALA A 194 -4.04 -2.21 -9.99
N PHE A 195 -4.46 -1.60 -8.86
CA PHE A 195 -3.57 -0.77 -8.06
C PHE A 195 -2.32 -1.55 -7.61
N TYR A 196 -2.49 -2.76 -7.09
CA TYR A 196 -1.37 -3.56 -6.62
C TYR A 196 -0.43 -3.99 -7.75
N GLY A 197 -0.96 -4.39 -8.90
CA GLY A 197 -0.16 -4.70 -10.08
C GLY A 197 0.66 -3.49 -10.53
N CYS A 198 0.04 -2.30 -10.61
CA CYS A 198 0.77 -1.06 -10.89
C CYS A 198 1.81 -0.73 -9.83
N TYR A 199 1.50 -0.94 -8.54
CA TYR A 199 2.42 -0.70 -7.44
C TYR A 199 3.63 -1.64 -7.48
N LEU A 200 3.45 -2.91 -7.82
CA LEU A 200 4.54 -3.88 -8.00
C LEU A 200 5.41 -3.52 -9.20
N LEU A 201 4.80 -3.15 -10.33
CA LEU A 201 5.53 -2.72 -11.54
C LEU A 201 6.29 -1.41 -11.33
N ALA A 202 5.75 -0.50 -10.51
CA ALA A 202 6.39 0.76 -10.14
C ALA A 202 7.36 0.65 -8.96
N GLY A 203 7.42 -0.53 -8.32
CA GLY A 203 8.34 -0.83 -7.25
C GLY A 203 9.78 -0.97 -7.74
N PRO A 204 10.74 -1.11 -6.80
CA PRO A 204 12.15 -1.37 -7.11
C PRO A 204 12.35 -2.81 -7.60
N MET A 205 11.70 -3.22 -8.69
CA MET A 205 12.21 -4.34 -9.49
C MET A 205 13.47 -3.87 -10.18
N GLU A 206 14.53 -4.65 -10.08
CA GLU A 206 15.90 -4.30 -10.50
C GLU A 206 15.99 -3.56 -11.85
N PRO A 207 15.22 -3.84 -12.91
CA PRO A 207 15.34 -3.06 -14.15
C PRO A 207 14.70 -1.66 -14.08
N PHE A 208 13.55 -1.49 -13.40
CA PHE A 208 12.69 -0.30 -13.55
C PHE A 208 13.23 0.97 -12.86
N LEU A 209 14.02 0.80 -11.80
CA LEU A 209 14.69 1.89 -11.08
C LEU A 209 16.21 1.92 -11.33
N GLN A 210 16.80 0.86 -11.92
CA GLN A 210 18.23 0.85 -12.31
C GLN A 210 18.43 1.37 -13.73
N ASP A 211 17.54 1.07 -14.70
CA ASP A 211 17.74 1.46 -16.11
C ASP A 211 17.40 2.93 -16.40
N GLY A 212 17.02 3.71 -15.40
CA GLY A 212 16.76 5.15 -15.54
C GLY A 212 15.51 5.52 -16.36
N THR A 213 14.67 4.53 -16.73
CA THR A 213 13.42 4.75 -17.48
C THR A 213 12.39 5.54 -16.67
N THR A 214 12.40 5.40 -15.33
CA THR A 214 11.73 6.33 -14.42
C THR A 214 12.74 7.19 -13.67
N ARG A 215 12.78 8.49 -13.99
CA ARG A 215 13.76 9.44 -13.41
C ARG A 215 13.51 9.78 -11.93
N SER A 216 12.41 9.32 -11.32
CA SER A 216 11.97 9.77 -10.00
C SER A 216 11.28 8.67 -9.20
N GLY A 217 11.92 8.23 -8.10
CA GLY A 217 11.31 7.29 -7.15
C GLY A 217 10.04 7.85 -6.48
N VAL A 218 9.91 9.17 -6.40
CA VAL A 218 8.68 9.84 -5.97
C VAL A 218 7.59 9.56 -6.99
N ALA A 219 7.82 9.87 -8.27
CA ALA A 219 6.83 9.65 -9.32
C ALA A 219 6.37 8.18 -9.37
N SER A 220 7.30 7.23 -9.27
CA SER A 220 6.98 5.80 -9.25
C SER A 220 6.13 5.40 -8.03
N ALA A 221 6.35 5.99 -6.86
CA ALA A 221 5.52 5.73 -5.69
C ALA A 221 4.07 6.26 -5.84
N TRP A 222 3.89 7.41 -6.47
CA TRP A 222 2.58 8.07 -6.61
C TRP A 222 1.81 7.67 -7.86
N ALA A 223 2.47 7.28 -8.95
CA ALA A 223 1.84 6.95 -10.24
C ALA A 223 0.72 5.89 -10.14
N PRO A 224 0.83 4.83 -9.30
CA PRO A 224 -0.25 3.86 -9.13
C PRO A 224 -1.58 4.48 -8.66
N LEU A 225 -1.56 5.66 -8.01
CA LEU A 225 -2.77 6.34 -7.55
C LEU A 225 -3.60 6.96 -8.68
N VAL A 226 -3.06 7.08 -9.89
CA VAL A 226 -3.83 7.52 -11.06
C VAL A 226 -5.00 6.58 -11.32
N LEU A 227 -4.82 5.28 -11.11
CA LEU A 227 -5.85 4.27 -11.34
C LEU A 227 -7.06 4.40 -10.40
N PRO A 228 -6.92 4.39 -9.06
CA PRO A 228 -8.04 4.58 -8.14
C PRO A 228 -8.63 6.00 -8.24
N ALA A 229 -7.86 7.01 -8.64
CA ALA A 229 -8.38 8.34 -8.94
C ALA A 229 -9.30 8.33 -10.17
N ALA A 230 -8.87 7.69 -11.27
CA ALA A 230 -9.69 7.51 -12.47
C ALA A 230 -10.95 6.70 -12.17
N GLU A 231 -10.85 5.64 -11.37
CA GLU A 231 -12.00 4.85 -10.92
C GLU A 231 -13.00 5.69 -10.11
N CYS A 232 -12.53 6.51 -9.17
CA CYS A 232 -13.36 7.48 -8.46
C CYS A 232 -14.11 8.43 -9.41
N LEU A 233 -13.41 8.97 -10.41
CA LEU A 233 -14.00 9.90 -11.38
C LEU A 233 -15.07 9.22 -12.24
N ILE A 234 -14.79 8.01 -12.76
CA ILE A 234 -15.72 7.23 -13.57
C ILE A 234 -16.98 6.89 -12.75
N LEU A 235 -16.81 6.34 -11.54
CA LEU A 235 -17.93 5.99 -10.68
C LEU A 235 -18.72 7.24 -10.25
N GLY A 236 -18.03 8.34 -9.96
CA GLY A 236 -18.66 9.62 -9.62
C GLY A 236 -19.50 10.17 -10.77
N TYR A 237 -18.98 10.10 -12.00
CA TYR A 237 -19.72 10.48 -13.21
C TYR A 237 -20.97 9.61 -13.40
N LEU A 238 -20.84 8.29 -13.27
CA LEU A 238 -21.97 7.35 -13.42
C LEU A 238 -23.05 7.57 -12.36
N VAL A 239 -22.65 7.80 -11.11
CA VAL A 239 -23.57 8.14 -10.02
C VAL A 239 -24.29 9.46 -10.30
N ARG A 240 -23.56 10.50 -10.72
CA ARG A 240 -24.15 11.79 -11.08
C ARG A 240 -25.15 11.65 -12.22
N ARG A 241 -24.79 10.93 -13.28
CA ARG A 241 -25.67 10.69 -14.43
C ARG A 241 -26.97 10.01 -14.03
N ARG A 242 -26.91 9.03 -13.12
CA ARG A 242 -28.11 8.33 -12.63
C ARG A 242 -29.03 9.20 -11.75
N ARG A 243 -28.49 10.21 -11.07
CA ARG A 243 -29.28 11.11 -10.20
C ARG A 243 -29.99 12.21 -10.97
N TYR A 244 -29.42 12.66 -12.08
CA TYR A 244 -29.84 13.89 -12.78
C TYR A 244 -30.21 13.69 -14.26
N GLY A 245 -30.05 12.48 -14.79
CA GLY A 245 -30.47 12.10 -16.15
C GLY A 245 -31.55 11.04 -16.07
#